data_AF-A0A7X8WWU5-F1
#
_entry.id   AF-A0A7X8WWU5-F1
#
_cell.length_a   1.000
_cell.length_b   1.000
_cell.length_c   1.000
_cell.angle_alpha   90.00
_cell.angle_beta   90.00
_cell.angle_gamma   90.00
#
_symmetry.space_group_name_H-M   'P 1'
#
loop_
_entity.id
_entity.type
_entity.pdbx_description
1 polymer ?
#
loop_
_entity_poly.entity_id
_entity_poly.type
_entity_poly.pdbx_seq_one_letter_code
_entity_poly.pdbx_strand_id
1 'polypeptide(L)'
;TEFGLIDEDWGGDTIMVPVSALTGENIESLLEMIILVAEISELKANPNRKARGTVIEAKLDKNRGTVATLLVQNGTLNIGDFLIVGTTQGRVRAMLDYKGRKLKSAGPSTPVEILGLSEVPSAGDEFISVEDEKLAKQIAEKRSSEKHLESISARNKVSLEDLFSQIQQGEVKELNIILKADVQGSIEAIQKTLEQLSNEEVRVNIIHSAVGGIKETDVMLATASNAIIIGFNVRPDVNAKKIAENEEVDIRTYRVIYDAVDDVKAALSGLLAPEIKEVELGQAEVRALFKVPKVGVISGCYVTEGKITRSAKVRIVRDGVVVHEGEIDSLKRFKDDVKEVAAGYECGIGIARFNDLKEGDIIEAYTFEEIKRKL
;
A
#
# COMPACT_ATOMS: atom_id res chain seq x y z
N THR A 1 7.26 5.56 34.90
CA THR A 1 6.60 6.88 34.91
C THR A 1 6.55 7.56 33.54
N GLU A 2 7.42 7.23 32.57
CA GLU A 2 7.38 7.80 31.21
C GLU A 2 6.10 7.48 30.42
N PHE A 3 5.46 6.33 30.70
CA PHE A 3 4.22 5.87 30.04
C PHE A 3 2.97 5.91 30.94
N GLY A 4 3.05 6.52 32.13
CA GLY A 4 1.91 6.64 33.05
C GLY A 4 1.43 5.32 33.71
N LEU A 5 2.08 4.19 33.46
CA LEU A 5 1.81 2.91 34.13
C LEU A 5 2.81 2.72 35.28
N ILE A 6 2.31 2.46 36.49
CA ILE A 6 3.12 2.20 37.69
C ILE A 6 2.61 0.91 38.30
N ASP A 7 3.54 -0.02 38.52
CA ASP A 7 3.27 -1.33 39.10
C ASP A 7 2.80 -1.21 40.57
N GLU A 8 1.89 -2.08 40.99
CA GLU A 8 1.42 -2.17 42.39
C GLU A 8 2.57 -2.36 43.37
N ASP A 9 3.60 -3.14 43.00
CA ASP A 9 4.80 -3.36 43.83
C ASP A 9 5.57 -2.07 44.13
N TRP A 10 5.39 -1.06 43.28
CA TRP A 10 6.01 0.27 43.41
C TRP A 10 5.01 1.32 43.93
N GLY A 11 3.85 0.88 44.41
CA GLY A 11 2.78 1.74 44.93
C GLY A 11 1.90 2.37 43.85
N GLY A 12 1.87 1.80 42.64
CA GLY A 12 0.94 2.17 41.58
C GLY A 12 -0.40 1.43 41.66
N ASP A 13 -1.19 1.56 40.59
CA ASP A 13 -2.53 0.99 40.42
C ASP A 13 -2.59 -0.03 39.27
N THR A 14 -1.46 -0.30 38.62
CA THR A 14 -1.38 -1.20 37.47
C THR A 14 -0.91 -2.59 37.89
N ILE A 15 -1.80 -3.58 37.80
CA ILE A 15 -1.46 -4.98 38.05
C ILE A 15 -0.59 -5.51 36.91
N MET A 16 0.60 -6.03 37.24
CA MET A 16 1.51 -6.69 36.29
C MET A 16 1.63 -8.18 36.60
N VAL A 17 1.32 -9.04 35.62
CA VAL A 17 1.41 -10.49 35.79
C VAL A 17 2.40 -11.07 34.76
N PRO A 18 3.58 -11.59 35.19
CA PRO A 18 4.52 -12.21 34.27
C PRO A 18 3.96 -13.56 33.81
N VAL A 19 3.78 -13.73 32.50
CA VAL A 19 3.21 -14.95 31.91
C VAL A 19 4.08 -15.48 30.77
N SER A 20 3.99 -16.79 30.52
CA SER A 20 4.55 -17.40 29.30
C SER A 20 3.43 -18.08 28.52
N ALA A 21 3.06 -17.49 27.38
CA ALA A 21 2.06 -18.07 26.48
C ALA A 21 2.52 -19.36 25.77
N LEU A 22 3.82 -19.65 25.78
CA LEU A 22 4.39 -20.86 25.16
C LEU A 22 4.35 -22.06 26.12
N THR A 23 4.72 -21.84 27.39
CA THR A 23 4.76 -22.88 28.42
C THR A 23 3.45 -22.97 29.22
N GLY A 24 2.60 -21.94 29.15
CA GLY A 24 1.36 -21.82 29.93
C GLY A 24 1.58 -21.33 31.37
N GLU A 25 2.76 -20.78 31.68
CA GLU A 25 3.09 -20.31 33.03
C GLU A 25 2.27 -19.08 33.43
N ASN A 26 1.76 -19.08 34.66
CA ASN A 26 0.99 -18.00 35.31
C ASN A 26 -0.32 -17.55 34.61
N ILE A 27 -0.87 -18.36 33.70
CA ILE A 27 -2.15 -18.05 33.04
C ILE A 27 -3.32 -18.07 34.03
N GLU A 28 -3.29 -18.97 35.02
CA GLU A 28 -4.30 -19.01 36.09
C GLU A 28 -4.25 -17.74 36.96
N SER A 29 -3.05 -17.31 37.36
CA SER A 29 -2.84 -16.06 38.08
C SER A 29 -3.33 -14.84 37.28
N LEU A 30 -3.09 -14.82 35.96
CA LEU A 30 -3.60 -13.76 35.10
C LEU A 30 -5.14 -13.72 35.09
N LEU A 31 -5.78 -14.88 35.03
CA LEU A 31 -7.24 -14.99 35.07
C LEU A 31 -7.82 -14.48 36.40
N GLU A 32 -7.21 -14.86 37.52
CA GLU A 32 -7.59 -14.38 38.85
C GLU A 32 -7.49 -12.85 38.95
N MET A 33 -6.40 -12.27 38.45
CA MET A 33 -6.22 -10.82 38.45
C MET A 33 -7.24 -10.10 37.56
N ILE A 34 -7.60 -10.66 36.39
CA ILE A 34 -8.66 -10.11 35.55
C ILE A 34 -10.00 -10.10 36.28
N ILE A 35 -10.32 -11.17 37.01
CA ILE A 35 -11.55 -11.27 37.82
C ILE A 35 -11.53 -10.23 38.94
N LEU A 36 -10.41 -10.10 39.66
CA LEU A 36 -10.23 -9.11 40.73
C LEU A 36 -10.49 -7.68 40.22
N VAL A 37 -9.90 -7.31 39.08
CA VAL A 37 -10.11 -5.99 38.46
C VAL A 37 -11.58 -5.80 38.08
N ALA A 38 -12.23 -6.83 37.54
CA ALA A 38 -13.64 -6.76 37.17
C ALA A 38 -14.56 -6.56 38.38
N GLU A 39 -14.25 -7.19 39.52
CA GLU A 39 -14.96 -7.02 40.78
C GLU A 39 -14.79 -5.60 41.34
N ILE A 40 -13.55 -5.09 41.38
CA ILE A 40 -13.23 -3.72 41.83
C ILE A 40 -13.92 -2.67 40.95
N SER A 41 -14.02 -2.94 39.64
CA SER A 41 -14.62 -2.02 38.66
C SER A 41 -16.16 -1.96 38.71
N GLU A 42 -16.81 -2.84 39.50
CA GLU A 42 -18.27 -2.94 39.63
C GLU A 42 -19.04 -2.91 38.30
N LEU A 43 -18.56 -3.66 37.30
CA LEU A 43 -19.16 -3.66 35.96
C LEU A 43 -20.64 -4.10 35.99
N LYS A 44 -21.54 -3.23 35.55
CA LYS A 44 -23.01 -3.43 35.60
C LYS A 44 -23.64 -3.33 34.21
N ALA A 45 -24.60 -4.22 33.93
CA ALA A 45 -25.45 -4.17 32.75
C ALA A 45 -26.89 -4.55 33.10
N ASN A 46 -27.87 -4.00 32.37
CA ASN A 46 -29.30 -4.28 32.62
C ASN A 46 -29.88 -5.17 31.52
N PRO A 47 -30.10 -6.47 31.77
CA PRO A 47 -30.63 -7.38 30.75
C PRO A 47 -32.10 -7.11 30.38
N ASN A 48 -32.84 -6.36 31.21
CA ASN A 48 -34.29 -6.13 31.06
C ASN A 48 -34.63 -4.93 30.16
N ARG A 49 -33.70 -4.51 29.30
CA ARG A 49 -33.90 -3.42 28.32
C ARG A 49 -33.70 -3.94 26.89
N LYS A 50 -34.01 -3.08 25.92
CA LYS A 50 -33.67 -3.33 24.52
C LYS A 50 -32.17 -3.49 24.35
N ALA A 51 -31.79 -4.45 23.52
CA ALA A 51 -30.39 -4.74 23.24
C ALA A 51 -29.68 -3.52 22.65
N ARG A 52 -28.51 -3.20 23.18
CA ARG A 52 -27.56 -2.24 22.63
C ARG A 52 -26.16 -2.82 22.72
N GLY A 53 -25.33 -2.50 21.75
CA GLY A 53 -23.93 -2.86 21.78
C GLY A 53 -23.22 -2.44 20.50
N THR A 54 -22.17 -3.18 20.15
CA THR A 54 -21.26 -2.80 19.08
C THR A 54 -21.01 -3.97 18.13
N VAL A 55 -20.82 -3.68 16.85
CA VAL A 55 -20.36 -4.63 15.84
C VAL A 55 -18.88 -4.91 16.05
N ILE A 56 -18.53 -6.18 16.28
CA ILE A 56 -17.12 -6.61 16.34
C ILE A 56 -16.59 -6.79 14.92
N GLU A 57 -17.34 -7.51 14.09
CA GLU A 57 -16.93 -7.87 12.74
C GLU A 57 -18.16 -8.13 11.87
N ALA A 58 -18.05 -7.88 10.56
CA ALA A 58 -19.11 -8.21 9.61
C ALA A 58 -18.54 -8.74 8.29
N LYS A 59 -19.29 -9.65 7.67
CA LYS A 59 -18.95 -10.32 6.42
C LYS A 59 -20.16 -10.62 5.56
N LEU A 60 -19.91 -10.85 4.26
CA LEU A 60 -20.92 -11.32 3.32
C LEU A 60 -20.70 -12.81 3.03
N ASP A 61 -21.59 -13.66 3.55
CA ASP A 61 -21.59 -15.10 3.29
C ASP A 61 -22.46 -15.42 2.07
N LYS A 62 -21.96 -16.26 1.16
CA LYS A 62 -22.65 -16.60 -0.10
C LYS A 62 -24.00 -17.28 0.11
N ASN A 63 -24.14 -18.08 1.18
CA ASN A 63 -25.33 -18.88 1.44
C ASN A 63 -26.22 -18.26 2.51
N ARG A 64 -25.62 -17.50 3.43
CA ARG A 64 -26.31 -16.95 4.61
C ARG A 64 -26.63 -15.46 4.47
N GLY A 65 -26.10 -14.79 3.45
CA GLY A 65 -26.22 -13.36 3.24
C GLY A 65 -25.32 -12.58 4.20
N THR A 66 -25.76 -11.40 4.62
CA THR A 66 -25.01 -10.57 5.57
C THR A 66 -24.95 -11.22 6.94
N VAL A 67 -23.74 -11.37 7.45
CA VAL A 67 -23.43 -11.93 8.77
C VAL A 67 -22.66 -10.89 9.56
N ALA A 68 -23.04 -10.66 10.82
CA ALA A 68 -22.31 -9.75 11.71
C ALA A 68 -22.17 -10.36 13.10
N THR A 69 -20.98 -10.23 13.69
CA THR A 69 -20.72 -10.58 15.09
C THR A 69 -20.93 -9.34 15.94
N LEU A 70 -21.91 -9.39 16.83
CA LEU A 70 -22.28 -8.30 17.72
C LEU A 70 -21.85 -8.62 19.14
N LEU A 71 -21.34 -7.62 19.88
CA LEU A 71 -21.17 -7.70 21.32
C LEU A 71 -22.35 -7.00 22.00
N VAL A 72 -23.21 -7.77 22.67
CA VAL A 72 -24.32 -7.18 23.45
C VAL A 72 -23.73 -6.56 24.72
N GLN A 73 -23.87 -5.25 24.89
CA GLN A 73 -23.36 -4.54 26.08
C GLN A 73 -24.45 -4.29 27.11
N ASN A 74 -25.69 -4.09 26.66
CA ASN A 74 -26.84 -3.83 27.53
C ASN A 74 -28.12 -4.40 26.92
N GLY A 75 -29.09 -4.74 27.76
CA GLY A 75 -30.33 -5.40 27.31
C GLY A 75 -30.14 -6.86 26.88
N THR A 76 -31.19 -7.41 26.30
CA THR A 76 -31.20 -8.79 25.76
C THR A 76 -31.64 -8.78 24.31
N LEU A 77 -30.83 -9.36 23.43
CA LEU A 77 -31.12 -9.53 22.01
C LEU A 77 -31.86 -10.84 21.78
N ASN A 78 -32.93 -10.83 20.98
CA ASN A 78 -33.71 -12.02 20.67
C ASN A 78 -33.83 -12.25 19.16
N ILE A 79 -34.08 -13.51 18.77
CA ILE A 79 -34.47 -13.80 17.39
C ILE A 79 -35.78 -13.07 17.07
N GLY A 80 -35.81 -12.39 15.93
CA GLY A 80 -36.98 -11.65 15.45
C GLY A 80 -36.95 -10.16 15.77
N ASP A 81 -36.04 -9.71 16.63
CA ASP A 81 -35.82 -8.29 16.92
C ASP A 81 -35.39 -7.53 15.66
N PHE A 82 -35.83 -6.28 15.56
CA PHE A 82 -35.37 -5.35 14.53
C PHE A 82 -34.20 -4.55 15.07
N LEU A 83 -33.15 -4.43 14.26
CA LEU A 83 -31.93 -3.73 14.60
C LEU A 83 -31.72 -2.55 13.68
N ILE A 84 -31.28 -1.43 14.28
CA ILE A 84 -30.60 -0.35 13.58
C ILE A 84 -29.11 -0.54 13.90
N VAL A 85 -28.26 -0.63 12.88
CA VAL A 85 -26.80 -0.83 13.03
C VAL A 85 -26.10 0.22 12.17
N GLY A 86 -25.50 1.23 12.79
CA GLY A 86 -24.89 2.34 12.03
C GLY A 86 -25.88 2.98 11.03
N THR A 87 -25.60 2.82 9.74
CA THR A 87 -26.44 3.26 8.60
C THR A 87 -27.33 2.17 8.00
N THR A 88 -27.23 0.93 8.48
CA THR A 88 -28.04 -0.20 8.00
C THR A 88 -29.10 -0.63 9.02
N GLN A 89 -29.99 -1.50 8.58
CA GLN A 89 -31.05 -2.07 9.40
C GLN A 89 -31.33 -3.51 8.99
N GLY A 90 -31.95 -4.27 9.88
CA GLY A 90 -32.52 -5.55 9.51
C GLY A 90 -33.20 -6.25 10.66
N ARG A 91 -33.74 -7.43 10.35
CA ARG A 91 -34.41 -8.29 11.33
C ARG A 91 -33.53 -9.49 11.63
N VAL A 92 -33.32 -9.79 12.92
CA VAL A 92 -32.53 -10.95 13.35
C VAL A 92 -33.27 -12.23 12.95
N ARG A 93 -32.77 -12.94 11.94
CA ARG A 93 -33.35 -14.20 11.46
C ARG A 93 -32.83 -15.41 12.22
N ALA A 94 -31.57 -15.35 12.62
CA ALA A 94 -30.90 -16.40 13.37
C ALA A 94 -29.74 -15.80 14.16
N MET A 95 -29.41 -16.46 15.27
CA MET A 95 -28.29 -16.12 16.14
C MET A 95 -27.48 -17.39 16.44
N LEU A 96 -26.16 -17.24 16.45
CA LEU A 96 -25.21 -18.30 16.79
C LEU A 96 -24.24 -17.82 17.87
N ASP A 97 -23.84 -18.73 18.76
CA ASP A 97 -22.74 -18.49 19.69
C ASP A 97 -21.37 -18.62 19.00
N TYR A 98 -20.29 -18.35 19.74
CA TYR A 98 -18.91 -18.49 19.28
C TYR A 98 -18.52 -19.93 18.90
N LYS A 99 -19.31 -20.95 19.27
CA LYS A 99 -19.14 -22.36 18.87
C LYS A 99 -20.02 -22.75 17.68
N GLY A 100 -20.75 -21.80 17.08
CA GLY A 100 -21.66 -22.03 15.97
C GLY A 100 -22.98 -22.71 16.36
N ARG A 101 -23.33 -22.73 17.65
CA ARG A 101 -24.60 -23.29 18.14
C ARG A 101 -25.69 -22.25 18.10
N LYS A 102 -26.92 -22.65 17.77
CA LYS A 102 -28.06 -21.74 17.70
C LYS A 102 -28.44 -21.20 19.08
N LEU A 103 -28.58 -19.87 19.15
CA LEU A 103 -29.06 -19.14 20.32
C LEU A 103 -30.47 -18.59 20.07
N LYS A 104 -31.30 -18.55 21.11
CA LYS A 104 -32.63 -17.87 21.05
C LYS A 104 -32.58 -16.45 21.57
N SER A 105 -31.74 -16.22 22.58
CA SER A 105 -31.50 -14.93 23.22
C SER A 105 -30.01 -14.78 23.55
N ALA A 106 -29.53 -13.53 23.59
CA ALA A 106 -28.18 -13.18 24.00
C ALA A 106 -28.25 -11.97 24.96
N GLY A 107 -27.78 -12.17 26.19
CA GLY A 107 -27.73 -11.13 27.22
C GLY A 107 -26.45 -10.29 27.15
N PRO A 108 -26.24 -9.37 28.12
CA PRO A 108 -25.02 -8.57 28.18
C PRO A 108 -23.74 -9.41 28.22
N SER A 109 -22.65 -8.84 27.73
CA SER A 109 -21.31 -9.45 27.63
C SER A 109 -21.23 -10.69 26.74
N THR A 110 -22.24 -10.94 25.90
CA THR A 110 -22.28 -12.10 25.02
C THR A 110 -21.99 -11.69 23.57
N PRO A 111 -20.92 -12.22 22.94
CA PRO A 111 -20.74 -12.10 21.49
C PRO A 111 -21.70 -13.05 20.76
N VAL A 112 -22.40 -12.54 19.76
CA VAL A 112 -23.41 -13.28 19.00
C VAL A 112 -23.27 -13.01 17.51
N GLU A 113 -23.16 -14.08 16.72
CA GLU A 113 -23.19 -13.98 15.26
C GLU A 113 -24.65 -13.94 14.80
N ILE A 114 -25.05 -12.85 14.15
CA ILE A 114 -26.42 -12.64 13.66
C ILE A 114 -26.50 -12.71 12.14
N LEU A 115 -27.71 -13.02 11.67
CA LEU A 115 -28.09 -13.04 10.25
C LEU A 115 -29.32 -12.17 10.03
N GLY A 116 -29.38 -11.51 8.86
CA GLY A 116 -30.60 -10.82 8.39
C GLY A 116 -30.53 -9.29 8.33
N LEU A 117 -29.33 -8.72 8.46
CA LEU A 117 -29.08 -7.32 8.11
C LEU A 117 -29.19 -7.11 6.59
N SER A 118 -29.63 -5.92 6.19
CA SER A 118 -29.82 -5.58 4.78
C SER A 118 -28.49 -5.39 4.05
N GLU A 119 -27.52 -4.79 4.73
CA GLU A 119 -26.16 -4.52 4.23
C GLU A 119 -25.13 -4.86 5.30
N VAL A 120 -23.88 -5.08 4.89
CA VAL A 120 -22.75 -5.36 5.79
C VAL A 120 -22.44 -4.08 6.59
N PRO A 121 -22.62 -4.06 7.92
CA PRO A 121 -22.30 -2.89 8.75
C PRO A 121 -20.78 -2.71 8.90
N SER A 122 -20.36 -1.53 9.36
CA SER A 122 -18.95 -1.27 9.70
C SER A 122 -18.57 -1.88 11.04
N ALA A 123 -17.31 -2.27 11.20
CA ALA A 123 -16.78 -2.66 12.50
C ALA A 123 -16.79 -1.43 13.43
N GLY A 124 -17.16 -1.63 14.69
CA GLY A 124 -17.32 -0.52 15.65
C GLY A 124 -18.66 0.21 15.58
N ASP A 125 -19.52 -0.06 14.58
CA ASP A 125 -20.86 0.54 14.55
C ASP A 125 -21.67 0.13 15.79
N GLU A 126 -22.39 1.09 16.36
CA GLU A 126 -23.36 0.79 17.42
C GLU A 126 -24.63 0.18 16.82
N PHE A 127 -25.18 -0.82 17.51
CA PHE A 127 -26.50 -1.34 17.22
C PHE A 127 -27.48 -1.09 18.37
N ILE A 128 -28.75 -0.92 18.00
CA ILE A 128 -29.87 -0.78 18.94
C ILE A 128 -31.05 -1.62 18.44
N SER A 129 -31.64 -2.39 19.34
CA SER A 129 -32.89 -3.11 19.10
C SER A 129 -34.09 -2.18 19.25
N VAL A 130 -34.99 -2.23 18.28
CA VAL A 130 -36.19 -1.39 18.19
C VAL A 130 -37.44 -2.25 17.94
N GLU A 131 -38.59 -1.70 18.29
CA GLU A 131 -39.89 -2.40 18.15
C GLU A 131 -40.53 -2.19 16.79
N ASP A 132 -40.33 -1.02 16.18
CA ASP A 132 -40.97 -0.63 14.93
C ASP A 132 -39.99 -0.67 13.76
N GLU A 133 -40.25 -1.57 12.82
CA GLU A 133 -39.52 -1.73 11.56
C GLU A 133 -39.53 -0.45 10.72
N LYS A 134 -40.66 0.28 10.68
CA LYS A 134 -40.77 1.50 9.85
C LYS A 134 -39.86 2.59 10.38
N LEU A 135 -39.82 2.76 11.70
CA LEU A 135 -38.95 3.72 12.36
C LEU A 135 -37.47 3.34 12.16
N ALA A 136 -37.13 2.05 12.25
CA ALA A 136 -35.79 1.55 11.97
C ALA A 136 -35.32 1.93 10.56
N LYS A 137 -36.19 1.70 9.57
CA LYS A 137 -35.92 2.00 8.16
C LYS A 137 -35.74 3.50 7.91
N GLN A 138 -36.62 4.33 8.46
CA GLN A 138 -36.52 5.79 8.32
C GLN A 138 -35.22 6.35 8.92
N ILE A 139 -34.80 5.84 10.09
CA ILE A 139 -33.56 6.29 10.74
C ILE A 139 -32.34 5.86 9.92
N ALA A 140 -32.31 4.62 9.44
CA ALA A 140 -31.21 4.11 8.62
C ALA A 140 -31.09 4.88 7.28
N GLU A 141 -32.21 5.10 6.59
CA GLU A 141 -32.24 5.88 5.34
C GLU A 141 -31.76 7.32 5.55
N LYS A 142 -32.20 7.96 6.64
CA LYS A 142 -31.74 9.31 6.99
C LYS A 142 -30.23 9.34 7.22
N ARG A 143 -29.70 8.45 8.06
CA ARG A 143 -28.25 8.37 8.34
C ARG A 143 -27.42 8.05 7.10
N SER A 144 -27.91 7.15 6.24
CA SER A 144 -27.27 6.82 4.97
C SER A 144 -27.22 8.04 4.04
N SER A 145 -28.31 8.80 3.94
CA SER A 145 -28.36 10.03 3.14
C SER A 145 -27.41 11.12 3.66
N GLU A 146 -27.32 11.30 4.98
CA GLU A 146 -26.39 12.24 5.62
C GLU A 146 -24.93 11.84 5.34
N LYS A 147 -24.58 10.57 5.55
CA LYS A 147 -23.24 10.04 5.25
C LYS A 147 -22.88 10.18 3.77
N HIS A 148 -23.86 9.99 2.87
CA HIS A 148 -23.66 10.20 1.44
C HIS A 148 -23.37 11.68 1.12
N LEU A 149 -24.13 12.61 1.68
CA LEU A 149 -23.90 14.06 1.52
C LEU A 149 -22.54 14.50 2.08
N GLU A 150 -22.12 13.94 3.22
CA GLU A 150 -20.78 14.16 3.78
C GLU A 150 -19.69 13.68 2.83
N SER A 151 -19.85 12.49 2.24
CA SER A 151 -18.88 11.94 1.28
C SER A 151 -18.74 12.79 0.01
N ILE A 152 -19.85 13.34 -0.50
CA ILE A 152 -19.85 14.27 -1.63
C ILE A 152 -19.17 15.59 -1.25
N SER A 153 -19.48 16.11 -0.05
CA SER A 153 -18.90 17.35 0.44
C SER A 153 -17.40 17.24 0.69
N ALA A 154 -16.92 16.08 1.17
CA ALA A 154 -15.50 15.79 1.32
C ALA A 154 -14.78 15.72 -0.03
N ARG A 155 -15.41 15.16 -1.08
CA ARG A 155 -14.87 15.14 -2.45
C ARG A 155 -14.87 16.51 -3.12
N ASN A 156 -15.83 17.38 -2.80
CA ASN A 156 -15.93 18.72 -3.38
C ASN A 156 -15.03 19.77 -2.69
N LYS A 157 -14.21 19.38 -1.70
CA LYS A 157 -13.16 20.22 -1.11
C LYS A 157 -11.86 20.22 -1.93
N VAL A 158 -11.87 19.74 -3.17
CA VAL A 158 -10.76 20.01 -4.09
C VAL A 158 -10.87 21.48 -4.49
N SER A 159 -10.02 22.31 -3.90
CA SER A 159 -9.95 23.72 -4.24
C SER A 159 -9.35 23.92 -5.65
N LEU A 160 -9.60 25.08 -6.26
CA LEU A 160 -8.91 25.46 -7.50
C LEU A 160 -7.38 25.47 -7.33
N GLU A 161 -6.90 25.72 -6.10
CA GLU A 161 -5.48 25.66 -5.73
C GLU A 161 -4.97 24.22 -5.74
N ASP A 162 -5.76 23.24 -5.25
CA ASP A 162 -5.41 21.81 -5.31
C ASP A 162 -5.33 21.33 -6.76
N LEU A 163 -6.27 21.75 -7.62
CA LEU A 163 -6.22 21.45 -9.06
C LEU A 163 -4.99 22.08 -9.73
N PHE A 164 -4.65 23.33 -9.39
CA PHE A 164 -3.44 23.97 -9.90
C PHE A 164 -2.16 23.28 -9.40
N SER A 165 -2.14 22.80 -8.16
CA SER A 165 -1.01 22.05 -7.60
C SER A 165 -0.83 20.69 -8.27
N GLN A 166 -1.93 19.97 -8.58
CA GLN A 166 -1.89 18.73 -9.35
C GLN A 166 -1.40 18.96 -10.78
N ILE A 167 -1.74 20.09 -11.40
CA ILE A 167 -1.24 20.46 -12.73
C ILE A 167 0.25 20.85 -12.68
N GLN A 168 0.71 21.47 -11.58
CA GLN A 168 2.11 21.89 -11.40
C GLN A 168 3.06 20.76 -11.01
N GLN A 169 2.61 19.74 -10.29
CA GLN A 169 3.44 18.60 -9.85
C GLN A 169 3.83 17.63 -10.99
N GLY A 170 3.39 17.89 -12.21
CA GLY A 170 3.52 16.94 -13.32
C GLY A 170 2.50 15.81 -13.22
N GLU A 171 2.49 14.88 -14.17
CA GLU A 171 1.62 13.69 -14.12
C GLU A 171 2.07 12.77 -12.98
N VAL A 172 1.51 12.97 -11.78
CA VAL A 172 1.57 11.98 -10.71
C VAL A 172 0.98 10.68 -11.25
N LYS A 173 1.76 9.61 -11.24
CA LYS A 173 1.30 8.33 -11.78
C LYS A 173 0.42 7.63 -10.75
N GLU A 174 -0.83 7.38 -11.10
CA GLU A 174 -1.78 6.72 -10.21
C GLU A 174 -1.86 5.21 -10.51
N LEU A 175 -1.80 4.40 -9.46
CA LEU A 175 -2.15 2.99 -9.51
C LEU A 175 -3.55 2.81 -8.94
N ASN A 176 -4.50 2.55 -9.82
CA ASN A 176 -5.90 2.34 -9.47
C ASN A 176 -6.12 0.91 -8.97
N ILE A 177 -6.80 0.76 -7.83
CA ILE A 177 -7.05 -0.53 -7.18
C ILE A 177 -8.52 -0.67 -6.83
N ILE A 178 -9.09 -1.84 -7.11
CA ILE A 178 -10.36 -2.31 -6.53
C ILE A 178 -10.04 -3.38 -5.48
N LEU A 179 -10.48 -3.14 -4.25
CA LEU A 179 -10.19 -3.99 -3.10
C LEU A 179 -11.42 -4.80 -2.67
N LYS A 180 -11.30 -6.12 -2.65
CA LYS A 180 -12.34 -7.02 -2.13
C LYS A 180 -11.76 -7.83 -0.98
N ALA A 181 -12.51 -7.98 0.11
CA ALA A 181 -12.09 -8.82 1.24
C ALA A 181 -13.25 -9.65 1.79
N ASP A 182 -12.93 -10.66 2.59
CA ASP A 182 -13.91 -11.53 3.25
C ASP A 182 -14.65 -10.83 4.39
N VAL A 183 -13.95 -9.97 5.13
CA VAL A 183 -14.47 -9.21 6.27
C VAL A 183 -14.21 -7.71 6.12
N GLN A 184 -15.06 -6.89 6.71
CA GLN A 184 -14.97 -5.43 6.64
C GLN A 184 -13.67 -4.87 7.27
N GLY A 185 -13.25 -5.43 8.42
CA GLY A 185 -12.05 -4.95 9.13
C GLY A 185 -10.76 -5.12 8.32
N SER A 186 -10.68 -6.17 7.49
CA SER A 186 -9.53 -6.36 6.60
C SER A 186 -9.45 -5.31 5.50
N ILE A 187 -10.59 -4.83 4.99
CA ILE A 187 -10.62 -3.75 3.99
C ILE A 187 -9.97 -2.50 4.57
N GLU A 188 -10.40 -2.08 5.77
CA GLU A 188 -9.92 -0.86 6.42
C GLU A 188 -8.42 -0.95 6.74
N ALA A 189 -7.97 -2.10 7.26
CA ALA A 189 -6.57 -2.34 7.55
C ALA A 189 -5.70 -2.28 6.28
N ILE A 190 -6.10 -2.98 5.22
CA ILE A 190 -5.34 -3.04 3.96
C ILE A 190 -5.34 -1.67 3.28
N GLN A 191 -6.50 -1.00 3.23
CA GLN A 191 -6.62 0.33 2.63
C GLN A 191 -5.65 1.31 3.27
N LYS A 192 -5.60 1.38 4.61
CA LYS A 192 -4.68 2.25 5.32
C LYS A 192 -3.22 1.94 5.00
N THR A 193 -2.85 0.66 4.92
CA THR A 193 -1.47 0.26 4.60
C THR A 193 -1.09 0.56 3.15
N LEU A 194 -2.02 0.37 2.20
CA LEU A 194 -1.76 0.66 0.80
C LEU A 194 -1.68 2.16 0.51
N GLU A 195 -2.53 2.97 1.14
CA GLU A 195 -2.50 4.44 1.01
C GLU A 195 -1.17 5.03 1.49
N GLN A 196 -0.57 4.45 2.54
CA GLN A 196 0.77 4.83 3.05
C GLN A 196 1.92 4.61 2.07
N LEU A 197 1.72 3.85 0.98
CA LEU A 197 2.73 3.67 -0.07
C LEU A 197 2.77 4.82 -1.07
N SER A 198 1.81 5.75 -1.02
CA SER A 198 1.76 6.90 -1.92
C SER A 198 2.83 7.94 -1.57
N ASN A 199 3.40 8.58 -2.58
CA ASN A 199 4.35 9.69 -2.44
C ASN A 199 4.09 10.77 -3.50
N GLU A 200 5.01 11.72 -3.68
CA GLU A 200 4.86 12.84 -4.63
C GLU A 200 4.91 12.41 -6.11
N GLU A 201 5.56 11.28 -6.44
CA GLU A 201 5.72 10.81 -7.82
C GLU A 201 4.66 9.77 -8.22
N VAL A 202 4.24 8.92 -7.27
CA VAL A 202 3.26 7.84 -7.48
C VAL A 202 2.21 7.81 -6.39
N ARG A 203 0.96 7.55 -6.78
CA ARG A 203 -0.18 7.53 -5.86
C ARG A 203 -0.95 6.23 -5.97
N VAL A 204 -1.28 5.63 -4.83
CA VAL A 204 -2.25 4.53 -4.77
C VAL A 204 -3.65 5.12 -4.65
N ASN A 205 -4.54 4.73 -5.56
CA ASN A 205 -5.92 5.19 -5.58
C ASN A 205 -6.89 4.00 -5.49
N ILE A 206 -7.56 3.86 -4.35
CA ILE A 206 -8.55 2.80 -4.14
C ILE A 206 -9.92 3.31 -4.62
N ILE A 207 -10.32 2.86 -5.81
CA ILE A 207 -11.54 3.33 -6.49
C ILE A 207 -12.79 2.77 -5.79
N HIS A 208 -12.72 1.49 -5.43
CA HIS A 208 -13.83 0.79 -4.81
C HIS A 208 -13.31 -0.25 -3.84
N SER A 209 -13.94 -0.30 -2.67
CA SER A 209 -13.70 -1.34 -1.68
C SER A 209 -15.02 -1.93 -1.21
N ALA A 210 -15.11 -3.27 -1.19
CA ALA A 210 -16.33 -3.97 -0.81
C ALA A 210 -16.09 -5.37 -0.26
N VAL A 211 -16.97 -5.80 0.64
CA VAL A 211 -16.92 -7.14 1.24
C VAL A 211 -17.54 -8.18 0.30
N GLY A 212 -16.91 -9.34 0.24
CA GLY A 212 -17.37 -10.52 -0.51
C GLY A 212 -16.51 -10.88 -1.71
N GLY A 213 -16.91 -11.96 -2.38
CA GLY A 213 -16.21 -12.46 -3.57
C GLY A 213 -16.18 -11.45 -4.72
N ILE A 214 -15.17 -11.57 -5.59
CA ILE A 214 -15.00 -10.74 -6.78
C ILE A 214 -16.00 -11.20 -7.84
N LYS A 215 -16.78 -10.25 -8.37
CA LYS A 215 -17.85 -10.45 -9.35
C LYS A 215 -17.50 -9.80 -10.69
N GLU A 216 -18.26 -10.18 -11.72
CA GLU A 216 -18.20 -9.54 -13.05
C GLU A 216 -18.30 -8.02 -13.01
N THR A 217 -19.16 -7.45 -12.16
CA THR A 217 -19.30 -5.99 -12.02
C THR A 217 -18.02 -5.32 -11.51
N ASP A 218 -17.25 -6.01 -10.66
CA ASP A 218 -15.96 -5.50 -10.17
C ASP A 218 -14.93 -5.48 -11.32
N VAL A 219 -14.94 -6.49 -12.19
CA VAL A 219 -14.08 -6.57 -13.39
C VAL A 219 -14.41 -5.47 -14.39
N MET A 220 -15.70 -5.24 -14.67
CA MET A 220 -16.12 -4.18 -15.59
C MET A 220 -15.72 -2.79 -15.06
N LEU A 221 -15.82 -2.57 -13.75
CA LEU A 221 -15.35 -1.32 -13.12
C LEU A 221 -13.82 -1.18 -13.24
N ALA A 222 -13.09 -2.29 -13.09
CA ALA A 222 -11.64 -2.31 -13.24
C ALA A 222 -11.22 -1.92 -14.67
N THR A 223 -11.84 -2.52 -15.68
CA THR A 223 -11.61 -2.21 -17.09
C THR A 223 -11.87 -0.73 -17.39
N ALA A 224 -13.02 -0.20 -16.94
CA ALA A 224 -13.39 1.19 -17.19
C ALA A 224 -12.44 2.20 -16.52
N SER A 225 -11.79 1.82 -15.43
CA SER A 225 -10.94 2.70 -14.61
C SER A 225 -9.45 2.40 -14.73
N ASN A 226 -9.06 1.47 -15.60
CA ASN A 226 -7.70 0.93 -15.70
C ASN A 226 -7.12 0.53 -14.33
N ALA A 227 -7.87 -0.27 -13.57
CA ALA A 227 -7.53 -0.68 -12.21
C ALA A 227 -7.15 -2.17 -12.13
N ILE A 228 -6.32 -2.52 -11.16
CA ILE A 228 -6.10 -3.91 -10.76
C ILE A 228 -7.08 -4.33 -9.66
N ILE A 229 -7.39 -5.62 -9.55
CA ILE A 229 -8.26 -6.14 -8.50
C ILE A 229 -7.42 -6.90 -7.48
N ILE A 230 -7.54 -6.49 -6.22
CA ILE A 230 -6.92 -7.16 -5.07
C ILE A 230 -8.01 -7.84 -4.24
N GLY A 231 -7.90 -9.16 -4.07
CA GLY A 231 -8.80 -9.97 -3.25
C GLY A 231 -8.10 -10.51 -2.00
N PHE A 232 -8.53 -10.11 -0.80
CA PHE A 232 -8.03 -10.67 0.46
C PHE A 232 -8.96 -11.77 1.00
N ASN A 233 -8.45 -13.00 1.13
CA ASN A 233 -9.22 -14.19 1.50
C ASN A 233 -10.47 -14.47 0.65
N VAL A 234 -10.62 -13.79 -0.48
CA VAL A 234 -11.72 -13.95 -1.43
C VAL A 234 -11.19 -14.44 -2.77
N ARG A 235 -12.08 -15.08 -3.54
CA ARG A 235 -11.78 -15.58 -4.88
C ARG A 235 -12.76 -15.01 -5.90
N PRO A 236 -12.33 -14.81 -7.15
CA PRO A 236 -13.26 -14.51 -8.24
C PRO A 236 -14.20 -15.68 -8.48
N ASP A 237 -15.43 -15.35 -8.85
CA ASP A 237 -16.34 -16.35 -9.41
C ASP A 237 -15.92 -16.74 -10.84
N VAL A 238 -16.58 -17.77 -11.38
CA VAL A 238 -16.22 -18.35 -12.68
C VAL A 238 -16.43 -17.34 -13.82
N ASN A 239 -17.42 -16.45 -13.71
CA ASN A 239 -17.70 -15.47 -14.75
C ASN A 239 -16.70 -14.30 -14.67
N ALA A 240 -16.43 -13.80 -13.46
CA ALA A 240 -15.43 -12.78 -13.20
C ALA A 240 -14.06 -13.20 -13.73
N LYS A 241 -13.64 -14.45 -13.50
CA LYS A 241 -12.36 -14.94 -14.01
C LYS A 241 -12.30 -14.95 -15.55
N LYS A 242 -13.35 -15.42 -16.22
CA LYS A 242 -13.40 -15.45 -17.70
C LYS A 242 -13.36 -14.05 -18.31
N ILE A 243 -14.09 -13.11 -17.72
CA ILE A 243 -14.16 -11.74 -18.21
C ILE A 243 -12.84 -11.03 -17.94
N ALA A 244 -12.19 -11.27 -16.80
CA ALA A 244 -10.88 -10.71 -16.52
C ALA A 244 -9.80 -11.19 -17.50
N GLU A 245 -9.85 -12.46 -17.93
CA GLU A 245 -8.96 -12.98 -18.97
C GLU A 245 -9.22 -12.33 -20.34
N ASN A 246 -10.48 -12.05 -20.68
CA ASN A 246 -10.85 -11.40 -21.96
C ASN A 246 -10.53 -9.91 -22.00
N GLU A 247 -10.75 -9.21 -20.89
CA GLU A 247 -10.57 -7.75 -20.75
C GLU A 247 -9.16 -7.40 -20.23
N GLU A 248 -8.27 -8.39 -20.09
CA GLU A 248 -6.88 -8.26 -19.62
C GLU A 248 -6.74 -7.56 -18.24
N VAL A 249 -7.71 -7.79 -17.34
CA VAL A 249 -7.69 -7.25 -15.98
C VAL A 249 -6.89 -8.16 -15.04
N ASP A 250 -5.85 -7.64 -14.39
CA ASP A 250 -5.10 -8.39 -13.38
C ASP A 250 -5.90 -8.57 -12.08
N ILE A 251 -6.14 -9.82 -11.70
CA ILE A 251 -6.78 -10.20 -10.43
C ILE A 251 -5.75 -10.95 -9.58
N ARG A 252 -5.39 -10.35 -8.44
CA ARG A 252 -4.50 -10.97 -7.47
C ARG A 252 -5.22 -11.27 -6.16
N THR A 253 -5.05 -12.49 -5.66
CA THR A 253 -5.66 -12.92 -4.40
C THR A 253 -4.61 -13.23 -3.37
N TYR A 254 -4.79 -12.71 -2.15
CA TYR A 254 -3.83 -12.84 -1.06
C TYR A 254 -4.48 -13.42 0.20
N ARG A 255 -3.63 -13.96 1.07
CA ARG A 255 -4.00 -14.41 2.43
C ARG A 255 -3.24 -13.68 3.52
N VAL A 256 -2.13 -13.04 3.15
CA VAL A 256 -1.25 -12.27 4.03
C VAL A 256 -1.20 -10.86 3.50
N ILE A 257 -1.38 -9.87 4.38
CA ILE A 257 -1.45 -8.46 3.99
C ILE A 257 -0.09 -8.00 3.42
N TYR A 258 1.02 -8.46 4.02
CA TYR A 258 2.37 -8.10 3.58
C TYR A 258 2.65 -8.50 2.13
N ASP A 259 2.21 -9.68 1.69
CA ASP A 259 2.37 -10.12 0.30
C ASP A 259 1.66 -9.16 -0.68
N ALA A 260 0.47 -8.67 -0.31
CA ALA A 260 -0.27 -7.70 -1.12
C ALA A 260 0.43 -6.34 -1.16
N VAL A 261 0.98 -5.91 -0.02
CA VAL A 261 1.75 -4.66 0.08
C VAL A 261 3.02 -4.71 -0.77
N ASP A 262 3.75 -5.83 -0.72
CA ASP A 262 4.99 -6.02 -1.48
C ASP A 262 4.73 -6.01 -2.99
N ASP A 263 3.67 -6.68 -3.46
CA ASP A 263 3.29 -6.69 -4.87
C ASP A 263 2.84 -5.31 -5.36
N VAL A 264 2.06 -4.57 -4.56
CA VAL A 264 1.67 -3.18 -4.88
C VAL A 264 2.89 -2.29 -4.92
N LYS A 265 3.82 -2.45 -3.96
CA LYS A 265 5.08 -1.70 -3.91
C LYS A 265 5.96 -1.98 -5.14
N ALA A 266 6.00 -3.23 -5.60
CA ALA A 266 6.69 -3.61 -6.83
C ALA A 266 6.04 -2.99 -8.07
N ALA A 267 4.70 -2.98 -8.14
CA ALA A 267 3.97 -2.34 -9.23
C ALA A 267 4.23 -0.82 -9.29
N LEU A 268 4.16 -0.14 -8.14
CA LEU A 268 4.50 1.29 -8.03
C LEU A 268 5.95 1.57 -8.43
N SER A 269 6.89 0.70 -8.05
CA SER A 269 8.30 0.84 -8.45
C SER A 269 8.48 0.73 -9.97
N GLY A 270 7.64 -0.06 -10.65
CA GLY A 270 7.60 -0.14 -12.11
C GLY A 270 7.05 1.12 -12.78
N LEU A 271 6.27 1.95 -12.06
CA LEU A 271 5.76 3.22 -12.55
C LEU A 271 6.78 4.36 -12.42
N LEU A 272 7.75 4.25 -11.50
CA LEU A 272 8.78 5.27 -11.30
C LEU A 272 9.67 5.41 -12.54
N ALA A 273 10.03 6.66 -12.87
CA ALA A 273 11.04 6.91 -13.88
C ALA A 273 12.40 6.37 -13.42
N PRO A 274 13.20 5.74 -14.31
CA PRO A 274 14.55 5.30 -13.96
C PRO A 274 15.43 6.51 -13.62
N GLU A 275 16.33 6.34 -12.65
CA GLU A 275 17.33 7.34 -12.33
C GLU A 275 18.50 7.22 -13.28
N ILE A 276 18.87 8.34 -13.92
CA ILE A 276 20.03 8.38 -14.79
C ILE A 276 21.26 8.64 -13.93
N LYS A 277 22.13 7.65 -13.78
CA LYS A 277 23.37 7.78 -13.02
C LYS A 277 24.59 7.81 -13.94
N GLU A 278 25.49 8.74 -13.66
CA GLU A 278 26.81 8.77 -14.28
C GLU A 278 27.66 7.61 -13.75
N VAL A 279 28.18 6.80 -14.67
CA VAL A 279 29.08 5.68 -14.37
C VAL A 279 30.39 5.92 -15.10
N GLU A 280 31.47 6.00 -14.34
CA GLU A 280 32.82 6.09 -14.88
C GLU A 280 33.20 4.77 -15.56
N LEU A 281 33.70 4.87 -16.80
CA LEU A 281 34.10 3.73 -17.62
C LEU A 281 35.61 3.49 -17.56
N GLY A 282 36.40 4.56 -17.50
CA GLY A 282 37.85 4.48 -17.44
C GLY A 282 38.55 5.83 -17.62
N GLN A 283 39.85 5.83 -17.41
CA GLN A 283 40.70 7.02 -17.52
C GLN A 283 41.85 6.77 -18.49
N ALA A 284 42.23 7.80 -19.24
CA ALA A 284 43.36 7.77 -20.16
C ALA A 284 44.19 9.05 -20.05
N GLU A 285 45.50 8.89 -20.00
CA GLU A 285 46.46 9.99 -19.92
C GLU A 285 46.95 10.38 -21.32
N VAL A 286 46.90 11.66 -21.66
CA VAL A 286 47.40 12.19 -22.94
C VAL A 286 48.92 12.29 -22.89
N ARG A 287 49.60 11.57 -23.79
CA ARG A 287 51.07 11.52 -23.85
C ARG A 287 51.67 12.20 -25.08
N ALA A 288 50.91 12.31 -26.16
CA ALA A 288 51.37 12.94 -27.39
C ALA A 288 50.19 13.54 -28.14
N LEU A 289 50.44 14.58 -28.95
CA LEU A 289 49.42 15.20 -29.79
C LEU A 289 49.78 15.09 -31.26
N PHE A 290 48.83 14.61 -32.06
CA PHE A 290 48.98 14.45 -33.50
C PHE A 290 47.98 15.36 -34.23
N LYS A 291 48.47 16.19 -35.15
CA LYS A 291 47.60 16.98 -36.02
C LYS A 291 47.31 16.20 -37.29
N VAL A 292 46.06 15.81 -37.49
CA VAL A 292 45.63 15.08 -38.69
C VAL A 292 44.84 16.03 -39.61
N PRO A 293 45.27 16.21 -40.87
CA PRO A 293 44.57 17.05 -41.84
C PRO A 293 43.11 16.60 -42.00
N LYS A 294 42.16 17.54 -41.94
CA LYS A 294 40.69 17.34 -42.03
C LYS A 294 39.99 16.68 -40.83
N VAL A 295 40.72 16.10 -39.86
CA VAL A 295 40.14 15.44 -38.68
C VAL A 295 40.33 16.26 -37.41
N GLY A 296 41.43 17.03 -37.30
CA GLY A 296 41.72 17.86 -36.12
C GLY A 296 42.88 17.34 -35.29
N VAL A 297 42.91 17.68 -34.00
CA VAL A 297 43.93 17.19 -33.05
C VAL A 297 43.49 15.84 -32.50
N ILE A 298 44.34 14.82 -32.66
CA ILE A 298 44.17 13.50 -32.07
C ILE A 298 45.20 13.35 -30.96
N SER A 299 44.72 13.04 -29.76
CA SER A 299 45.59 12.72 -28.62
C SER A 299 46.01 11.25 -28.66
N GLY A 300 47.31 11.01 -28.65
CA GLY A 300 47.89 9.71 -28.31
C GLY A 300 47.82 9.53 -26.81
N CYS A 301 47.02 8.57 -26.36
CA CYS A 301 46.68 8.34 -24.98
C CYS A 301 47.11 6.95 -24.52
N TYR A 302 47.36 6.83 -23.22
CA TYR A 302 47.56 5.55 -22.55
C TYR A 302 46.42 5.34 -21.55
N VAL A 303 45.67 4.26 -21.70
CA VAL A 303 44.55 3.97 -20.78
C VAL A 303 45.12 3.49 -19.45
N THR A 304 44.92 4.27 -18.39
CA THR A 304 45.45 4.02 -17.05
C THR A 304 44.53 3.09 -16.27
N GLU A 305 43.21 3.29 -16.38
CA GLU A 305 42.21 2.55 -15.62
C GLU A 305 40.94 2.28 -16.44
N GLY A 306 40.27 1.17 -16.17
CA GLY A 306 39.00 0.80 -16.80
C GLY A 306 39.10 0.56 -18.31
N LYS A 307 38.14 1.08 -19.07
CA LYS A 307 38.10 1.01 -20.53
C LYS A 307 37.50 2.28 -21.14
N ILE A 308 38.02 2.67 -22.30
CA ILE A 308 37.47 3.78 -23.10
C ILE A 308 36.64 3.18 -24.22
N THR A 309 35.34 3.49 -24.27
CA THR A 309 34.44 3.07 -25.35
C THR A 309 34.17 4.26 -26.27
N ARG A 310 34.02 4.01 -27.58
CA ARG A 310 33.79 5.09 -28.56
C ARG A 310 32.50 5.88 -28.33
N SER A 311 31.49 5.25 -27.73
CA SER A 311 30.20 5.89 -27.40
C SER A 311 30.19 6.59 -26.04
N ALA A 312 31.32 6.63 -25.32
CA ALA A 312 31.41 7.29 -24.04
C ALA A 312 31.42 8.82 -24.20
N LYS A 313 30.89 9.50 -23.19
CA LYS A 313 31.17 10.93 -22.96
C LYS A 313 32.51 11.04 -22.25
N VAL A 314 33.17 12.17 -22.43
CA VAL A 314 34.50 12.41 -21.88
C VAL A 314 34.58 13.76 -21.19
N ARG A 315 35.30 13.76 -20.07
CA ARG A 315 35.68 14.94 -19.32
C ARG A 315 37.19 15.05 -19.36
N ILE A 316 37.70 16.22 -19.75
CA ILE A 316 39.13 16.49 -19.80
C ILE A 316 39.50 17.23 -18.54
N VAL A 317 40.41 16.65 -17.76
CA VAL A 317 40.88 17.16 -16.49
C VAL A 317 42.35 17.55 -16.61
N ARG A 318 42.66 18.79 -16.25
CA ARG A 318 44.03 19.35 -16.23
C ARG A 318 44.29 19.94 -14.85
N ASP A 319 45.36 19.50 -14.20
CA ASP A 319 45.73 19.93 -12.85
C ASP A 319 44.57 19.80 -11.82
N GLY A 320 43.71 18.79 -11.99
CA GLY A 320 42.54 18.53 -11.14
C GLY A 320 41.30 19.39 -11.45
N VAL A 321 41.31 20.19 -12.52
CA VAL A 321 40.17 21.02 -12.94
C VAL A 321 39.62 20.54 -14.28
N VAL A 322 38.29 20.48 -14.39
CA VAL A 322 37.59 20.15 -15.64
C VAL A 322 37.74 21.29 -16.64
N VAL A 323 38.44 21.01 -17.75
CA VAL A 323 38.70 21.96 -18.82
C VAL A 323 37.62 21.88 -19.90
N HIS A 324 37.09 20.69 -20.16
CA HIS A 324 36.07 20.47 -21.18
C HIS A 324 35.28 19.20 -20.92
N GLU A 325 34.01 19.20 -21.35
CA GLU A 325 33.15 18.02 -21.42
C GLU A 325 32.65 17.87 -22.86
N GLY A 326 32.73 16.66 -23.40
CA GLY A 326 32.39 16.39 -24.79
C GLY A 326 32.18 14.91 -25.08
N GLU A 327 32.16 14.58 -26.36
CA GLU A 327 31.99 13.21 -26.87
C GLU A 327 33.23 12.78 -27.66
N ILE A 328 33.48 11.49 -27.71
CA ILE A 328 34.57 10.93 -28.51
C ILE A 328 34.16 10.91 -29.99
N ASP A 329 34.88 11.63 -30.84
CA ASP A 329 34.67 11.64 -32.28
C ASP A 329 35.31 10.41 -32.95
N SER A 330 36.53 10.07 -32.51
CA SER A 330 37.25 8.90 -33.00
C SER A 330 38.05 8.20 -31.91
N LEU A 331 38.02 6.86 -31.97
CA LEU A 331 38.81 5.99 -31.12
C LEU A 331 39.55 4.99 -32.01
N LYS A 332 40.89 5.08 -32.00
CA LYS A 332 41.75 4.26 -32.86
C LYS A 332 42.81 3.55 -32.05
N ARG A 333 43.18 2.36 -32.49
CA ARG A 333 44.39 1.69 -32.01
C ARG A 333 45.32 1.52 -33.20
N PHE A 334 46.49 2.13 -33.12
CA PHE A 334 47.39 2.30 -34.27
C PHE A 334 46.68 2.98 -35.46
N LYS A 335 46.30 2.24 -36.50
CA LYS A 335 45.62 2.76 -37.69
C LYS A 335 44.15 2.37 -37.78
N ASP A 336 43.71 1.44 -36.93
CA ASP A 336 42.38 0.82 -37.02
C ASP A 336 41.39 1.50 -36.06
N ASP A 337 40.18 1.75 -36.55
CA ASP A 337 39.06 2.21 -35.74
C ASP A 337 38.57 1.07 -34.85
N VAL A 338 38.50 1.32 -33.54
CA VAL A 338 38.12 0.31 -32.53
C VAL A 338 36.91 0.78 -31.74
N LYS A 339 36.13 -0.18 -31.24
CA LYS A 339 34.93 0.11 -30.42
C LYS A 339 35.27 0.44 -28.98
N GLU A 340 36.28 -0.23 -28.43
CA GLU A 340 36.74 -0.02 -27.06
C GLU A 340 38.24 -0.32 -26.93
N VAL A 341 38.87 0.29 -25.93
CA VAL A 341 40.27 0.07 -25.54
C VAL A 341 40.35 -0.10 -24.03
N ALA A 342 40.92 -1.21 -23.56
CA ALA A 342 41.08 -1.51 -22.15
C ALA A 342 42.35 -0.90 -21.55
N ALA A 343 42.40 -0.82 -20.22
CA ALA A 343 43.58 -0.39 -19.46
C ALA A 343 44.86 -1.15 -19.87
N GLY A 344 45.98 -0.43 -19.86
CA GLY A 344 47.29 -0.96 -20.23
C GLY A 344 47.62 -0.91 -21.72
N TYR A 345 46.72 -0.37 -22.54
CA TYR A 345 46.94 -0.21 -23.98
C TYR A 345 46.98 1.26 -24.41
N GLU A 346 47.78 1.53 -25.45
CA GLU A 346 47.82 2.82 -26.14
C GLU A 346 46.69 2.94 -27.16
N CYS A 347 46.12 4.13 -27.27
CA CYS A 347 45.11 4.48 -28.26
C CYS A 347 45.22 5.93 -28.73
N GLY A 348 44.61 6.22 -29.87
CA GLY A 348 44.36 7.57 -30.34
C GLY A 348 42.92 7.95 -30.05
N ILE A 349 42.72 9.04 -29.32
CA ILE A 349 41.40 9.60 -28.99
C ILE A 349 41.29 10.98 -29.64
N GLY A 350 40.26 11.16 -30.47
CA GLY A 350 39.84 12.46 -30.98
C GLY A 350 38.55 12.90 -30.28
N ILE A 351 38.52 14.12 -29.78
CA ILE A 351 37.36 14.67 -29.05
C ILE A 351 36.59 15.61 -29.97
N ALA A 352 35.27 15.43 -30.01
CA ALA A 352 34.40 16.22 -30.87
C ALA A 352 34.47 17.70 -30.49
N ARG A 353 34.73 18.55 -31.50
CA ARG A 353 34.73 20.02 -31.37
C ARG A 353 35.72 20.59 -30.32
N PHE A 354 36.71 19.82 -29.90
CA PHE A 354 37.75 20.27 -28.96
C PHE A 354 39.15 19.96 -29.48
N ASN A 355 40.02 20.97 -29.52
CA ASN A 355 41.38 20.85 -30.06
C ASN A 355 42.48 21.33 -29.10
N ASP A 356 42.14 21.88 -27.92
CA ASP A 356 43.11 22.41 -26.94
C ASP A 356 43.53 21.32 -25.91
N LEU A 357 43.82 20.13 -26.42
CA LEU A 357 44.42 19.05 -25.62
C LEU A 357 45.90 19.34 -25.39
N LYS A 358 46.40 19.03 -24.20
CA LYS A 358 47.81 19.14 -23.83
C LYS A 358 48.34 17.80 -23.32
N GLU A 359 49.63 17.59 -23.48
CA GLU A 359 50.31 16.44 -22.85
C GLU A 359 50.20 16.58 -21.32
N GLY A 360 49.86 15.48 -20.65
CA GLY A 360 49.54 15.45 -19.22
C GLY A 360 48.06 15.65 -18.89
N ASP A 361 47.19 15.95 -19.85
CA ASP A 361 45.74 15.97 -19.61
C ASP A 361 45.21 14.56 -19.32
N ILE A 362 44.25 14.45 -18.41
CA ILE A 362 43.54 13.20 -18.08
C ILE A 362 42.18 13.24 -18.76
N ILE A 363 41.87 12.21 -19.55
CA ILE A 363 40.57 12.00 -20.19
C ILE A 363 39.81 10.97 -19.35
N GLU A 364 38.77 11.43 -18.67
CA GLU A 364 37.85 10.57 -17.92
C GLU A 364 36.66 10.23 -18.82
N ALA A 365 36.47 8.96 -19.14
CA ALA A 365 35.32 8.48 -19.91
C ALA A 365 34.21 8.03 -18.97
N TYR A 366 32.99 8.46 -19.25
CA TYR A 366 31.80 8.10 -18.49
C TYR A 366 30.61 7.83 -19.41
N THR A 367 29.62 7.13 -18.89
CA THR A 367 28.33 6.93 -19.56
C THR A 367 27.19 7.14 -18.57
N PHE A 368 25.98 7.23 -19.11
CA PHE A 368 24.77 7.32 -18.31
C PHE A 368 24.08 5.95 -18.34
N GLU A 369 23.88 5.36 -17.16
CA GLU A 369 23.09 4.14 -17.01
C GLU A 369 21.73 4.48 -16.39
N GLU A 370 20.67 3.90 -16.94
CA GLU A 370 19.32 3.94 -16.37
C GLU A 370 19.19 2.91 -15.24
N ILE A 371 19.13 3.39 -14.00
CA ILE A 371 18.94 2.56 -12.82
C ILE A 371 17.47 2.57 -12.43
N LYS A 372 16.84 1.39 -12.41
CA LYS A 372 15.46 1.25 -11.93
C LYS A 372 15.38 1.60 -10.44
N ARG A 373 14.56 2.59 -10.11
CA ARG A 373 14.27 2.99 -8.74
C ARG A 373 13.38 1.96 -8.05
N LYS A 374 13.49 1.89 -6.71
CA LYS A 374 12.65 1.06 -5.85
C LYS A 374 12.11 1.92 -4.72
N LEU A 375 10.84 1.73 -4.40
CA LEU A 375 10.22 2.26 -3.18
C LEU A 375 10.73 1.56 -1.92
#